data_AF-A0A9W9CQ14-F1
#
_entry.id   AF-A0A9W9CQ14-F1
#
_cell.length_a   1.000
_cell.length_b   1.000
_cell.length_c   1.000
_cell.angle_alpha   90.00
_cell.angle_beta   90.00
_cell.angle_gamma   90.00
#
_symmetry.space_group_name_H-M   'P 1'
#
loop_
_entity.id
_entity.type
_entity.pdbx_description
1 polymer ?
#
loop_
_entity_poly.entity_id
_entity_poly.type
_entity_poly.pdbx_seq_one_letter_code
_entity_poly.pdbx_strand_id
1 'polypeptide(L)'
;MCKSYNEGLGIFILPFRAVPSFRGLLYRHRRTLIPYLRTMTRRRVIPILALVAAVLIVLFFYSSVDSREAWRGLPQHVGLGEHIGGGSATPPNTGSGGSSTGTPAKDPDYANWNPKPNFKKGSPMPSGHNYTSTLVIAKTKDENIEWIDEKMPDQHKAVYVADDPTAPLHPPKNKGHEVMIYLSWIIDNYDNLPDVAIFMHAHQLTWHNDDLLGNDAHLLVTRLSRQRVWREGFVNMRCSWHPGCPDWMHPGETEQNDFKQEEVLIAKSWSELFPLDEVPSVLAQPCCAQFALSRERIQAKPYAQYVWYRDWLFNTRLPDYLSGRIWEYVWQFVFTGQNVYCPKEHICFCDQFGTCFGGEEQYDDFIVLRNELGDRERDLREWEEKQRAREEAEEKGEHAQLETMEKPEEGKDEEYRKEIDRLRPLVDQLKHDAEIRGQDPKARALEAGREWQEGDDY
;
A
#
# COMPACT_ATOMS: atom_id res chain seq x y z
N MET A 1 -37.01 35.54 -38.44
CA MET A 1 -37.03 35.18 -39.88
C MET A 1 -35.99 34.08 -40.07
N CYS A 2 -36.20 32.87 -40.59
CA CYS A 2 -37.31 32.07 -41.10
C CYS A 2 -36.91 30.58 -40.82
N LYS A 3 -37.78 29.75 -40.23
CA LYS A 3 -38.51 28.59 -40.83
C LYS A 3 -37.60 27.46 -41.37
N SER A 4 -37.54 26.26 -40.75
CA SER A 4 -38.52 25.13 -40.75
C SER A 4 -38.48 24.32 -42.07
N TYR A 5 -38.25 23.00 -42.09
CA TYR A 5 -39.14 21.85 -41.76
C TYR A 5 -38.27 20.56 -41.59
N ASN A 6 -38.45 19.68 -40.57
CA ASN A 6 -39.43 18.57 -40.38
C ASN A 6 -39.44 17.56 -41.55
N GLU A 7 -39.32 16.23 -41.38
CA GLU A 7 -40.09 15.23 -40.60
C GLU A 7 -39.15 14.02 -40.25
N GLY A 8 -39.37 13.07 -39.33
CA GLY A 8 -40.54 12.60 -38.58
C GLY A 8 -40.54 11.06 -38.57
N LEU A 9 -40.37 10.42 -37.41
CA LEU A 9 -40.81 9.03 -37.16
C LEU A 9 -40.97 8.83 -35.66
N GLY A 10 -42.23 8.79 -35.23
CA GLY A 10 -42.64 8.62 -33.84
C GLY A 10 -42.75 7.16 -33.44
N ILE A 11 -42.39 6.87 -32.19
CA ILE A 11 -42.77 5.65 -31.48
C ILE A 11 -43.36 6.05 -30.13
N PHE A 12 -44.46 5.37 -29.80
CA PHE A 12 -45.44 5.68 -28.77
C PHE A 12 -44.87 5.67 -27.34
N ILE A 13 -45.23 6.70 -26.57
CA ILE A 13 -45.06 6.80 -25.13
C ILE A 13 -46.33 6.26 -24.46
N LEU A 14 -46.19 5.20 -23.64
CA LEU A 14 -47.22 4.74 -22.72
C LEU A 14 -46.91 5.27 -21.30
N PRO A 15 -47.93 5.67 -20.52
CA PRO A 15 -47.73 6.40 -19.27
C PRO A 15 -47.29 5.49 -18.12
N PHE A 16 -46.25 5.95 -17.41
CA PHE A 16 -45.82 5.45 -16.11
C PHE A 16 -46.98 5.49 -15.10
N ARG A 17 -47.40 4.31 -14.63
CA ARG A 17 -48.24 4.18 -13.43
C ARG A 17 -47.39 4.51 -12.19
N ALA A 18 -47.83 5.52 -11.45
CA ALA A 18 -47.29 5.89 -10.15
C ALA A 18 -47.35 4.71 -9.17
N VAL A 19 -46.20 4.37 -8.59
CA VAL A 19 -46.08 3.44 -7.45
C VAL A 19 -46.34 4.24 -6.16
N PRO A 20 -47.32 3.86 -5.33
CA PRO A 20 -47.60 4.57 -4.09
C PRO A 20 -46.51 4.38 -3.02
N SER A 21 -46.22 5.47 -2.33
CA SER A 21 -45.40 5.63 -1.13
C SER A 21 -45.62 4.53 -0.06
N PHE A 22 -44.50 3.99 0.43
CA PHE A 22 -44.37 3.08 1.57
C PHE A 22 -44.56 3.82 2.91
N ARG A 23 -45.74 4.42 3.14
CA ARG A 23 -46.16 4.93 4.47
C ARG A 23 -47.67 4.82 4.58
N GLY A 24 -48.15 3.64 4.97
CA GLY A 24 -49.59 3.45 5.20
C GLY A 24 -50.09 2.01 5.21
N LEU A 25 -49.36 1.06 5.79
CA LEU A 25 -49.86 -0.33 5.91
C LEU A 25 -49.37 -1.08 7.17
N LEU A 26 -49.26 -0.36 8.30
CA LEU A 26 -48.95 -0.97 9.61
C LEU A 26 -49.99 -0.66 10.70
N TYR A 27 -51.22 -0.27 10.31
CA TYR A 27 -52.27 0.05 11.29
C TYR A 27 -53.65 -0.49 10.91
N ARG A 28 -53.76 -1.73 10.44
CA ARG A 28 -55.02 -2.48 10.43
C ARG A 28 -54.82 -3.96 10.07
N HIS A 29 -54.37 -4.77 11.03
CA HIS A 29 -54.72 -6.20 11.17
C HIS A 29 -54.07 -6.78 12.44
N ARG A 30 -54.36 -6.17 13.60
CA ARG A 30 -54.30 -6.84 14.90
C ARG A 30 -55.71 -7.31 15.24
N ARG A 31 -56.06 -8.50 14.77
CA ARG A 31 -57.11 -9.42 15.25
C ARG A 31 -57.37 -10.40 14.10
N THR A 32 -57.65 -11.65 14.48
CA THR A 32 -57.96 -12.82 13.63
C THR A 32 -56.80 -13.52 12.92
N LEU A 33 -55.84 -14.07 13.68
CA LEU A 33 -55.16 -15.34 13.36
C LEU A 33 -54.55 -16.01 14.62
N ILE A 34 -55.26 -15.89 15.75
CA ILE A 34 -55.06 -16.69 16.96
C ILE A 34 -56.44 -17.26 17.26
N PRO A 35 -56.87 -18.33 16.55
CA PRO A 35 -56.94 -19.62 17.23
C PRO A 35 -56.91 -20.82 16.25
N TYR A 36 -55.73 -21.25 15.79
CA TYR A 36 -55.59 -22.60 15.21
C TYR A 36 -54.39 -23.40 15.75
N LEU A 37 -53.58 -22.79 16.62
CA LEU A 37 -52.47 -23.46 17.34
C LEU A 37 -52.77 -23.71 18.82
N ARG A 38 -54.05 -23.69 19.23
CA ARG A 38 -54.45 -23.90 20.64
C ARG A 38 -55.16 -25.22 20.92
N THR A 39 -55.08 -26.18 20.00
CA THR A 39 -55.65 -27.54 20.15
C THR A 39 -54.70 -28.64 19.66
N MET A 40 -53.38 -28.45 19.77
CA MET A 40 -52.44 -29.57 19.84
C MET A 40 -51.93 -29.70 21.27
N THR A 41 -52.34 -30.78 21.94
CA THR A 41 -51.90 -31.11 23.29
C THR A 41 -50.37 -31.21 23.34
N ARG A 42 -49.77 -30.71 24.42
CA ARG A 42 -48.30 -30.66 24.66
C ARG A 42 -47.59 -32.01 24.42
N ARG A 43 -48.33 -33.13 24.45
CA ARG A 43 -47.87 -34.49 24.13
C ARG A 43 -47.60 -34.77 22.64
N ARG A 44 -48.13 -33.98 21.69
CA ARG A 44 -47.93 -34.18 20.24
C ARG A 44 -46.92 -33.23 19.61
N VAL A 45 -46.58 -32.11 20.27
CA VAL A 45 -45.62 -31.11 19.77
C VAL A 45 -44.17 -31.53 20.03
N ILE A 46 -43.91 -32.16 21.18
CA ILE A 46 -42.57 -32.65 21.56
C ILE A 46 -42.02 -33.69 20.55
N PRO A 47 -42.75 -34.74 20.13
CA PRO A 47 -42.22 -35.69 19.16
C PRO A 47 -41.97 -35.06 17.78
N ILE A 48 -42.78 -34.07 17.36
CA ILE A 48 -42.59 -33.38 16.08
C ILE A 48 -41.32 -32.52 16.12
N LEU A 49 -41.08 -31.76 17.19
CA LEU A 49 -39.86 -30.97 17.36
C LEU A 49 -38.61 -31.86 17.46
N ALA A 50 -38.71 -33.00 18.15
CA ALA A 50 -37.63 -33.98 18.23
C ALA A 50 -37.30 -34.57 16.85
N LEU A 51 -38.32 -34.84 16.02
CA LEU A 51 -38.15 -35.38 14.68
C LEU A 51 -37.53 -34.33 13.74
N VAL A 52 -37.94 -33.07 13.83
CA VAL A 52 -37.31 -31.96 13.09
C VAL A 52 -35.86 -31.77 13.51
N ALA A 53 -35.56 -31.79 14.81
CA ALA A 53 -34.18 -31.70 15.30
C ALA A 53 -33.33 -32.90 14.84
N ALA A 54 -33.86 -34.11 14.86
CA ALA A 54 -33.17 -35.30 14.35
C ALA A 54 -32.88 -35.20 12.84
N VAL A 55 -33.84 -34.72 12.05
CA VAL A 55 -33.63 -34.49 10.61
C VAL A 55 -32.58 -33.42 10.35
N LEU A 56 -32.57 -32.32 11.12
CA LEU A 56 -31.54 -31.29 11.01
C LEU A 56 -30.15 -31.80 11.39
N ILE A 57 -30.06 -32.66 12.42
CA ILE A 57 -28.81 -33.31 12.83
C ILE A 57 -28.33 -34.28 11.74
N VAL A 58 -29.22 -35.07 11.15
CA VAL A 58 -28.88 -35.99 10.04
C VAL A 58 -28.44 -35.20 8.81
N LEU A 59 -29.11 -34.10 8.46
CA LEU A 59 -28.71 -33.21 7.36
C LEU A 59 -27.35 -32.55 7.63
N PHE A 60 -27.10 -32.11 8.87
CA PHE A 60 -25.80 -31.58 9.28
C PHE A 60 -24.71 -32.64 9.12
N PHE A 61 -24.94 -33.87 9.59
CA PHE A 61 -23.97 -34.96 9.41
C PHE A 61 -23.80 -35.34 7.93
N TYR A 62 -24.85 -35.38 7.12
CA TYR A 62 -24.76 -35.67 5.69
C TYR A 62 -23.98 -34.58 4.95
N SER A 63 -24.25 -33.30 5.22
CA SER A 63 -23.46 -32.18 4.68
C SER A 63 -22.01 -32.21 5.14
N SER A 64 -21.73 -32.68 6.37
CA SER A 64 -20.37 -32.81 6.89
C SER A 64 -19.62 -34.00 6.29
N VAL A 65 -20.33 -35.06 5.89
CA VAL A 65 -19.78 -36.22 5.20
C VAL A 65 -19.50 -35.90 3.73
N ASP A 66 -20.42 -35.22 3.02
CA ASP A 66 -20.16 -34.68 1.67
C ASP A 66 -18.98 -33.70 1.68
N SER A 67 -18.90 -32.83 2.70
CA SER A 67 -17.73 -31.97 2.89
C SER A 67 -16.46 -32.82 3.04
N ARG A 68 -16.46 -33.85 3.90
CA ARG A 68 -15.31 -34.75 4.10
C ARG A 68 -14.93 -35.55 2.85
N GLU A 69 -15.87 -35.90 1.97
CA GLU A 69 -15.58 -36.53 0.68
C GLU A 69 -15.02 -35.52 -0.33
N ALA A 70 -15.48 -34.26 -0.33
CA ALA A 70 -14.86 -33.17 -1.08
C ALA A 70 -13.41 -32.90 -0.61
N TRP A 71 -13.12 -33.07 0.69
CA TRP A 71 -11.76 -32.99 1.25
C TRP A 71 -10.87 -34.20 0.90
N ARG A 72 -11.43 -35.35 0.50
CA ARG A 72 -10.67 -36.53 0.04
C ARG A 72 -10.28 -36.47 -1.43
N GLY A 73 -10.95 -35.61 -2.23
CA GLY A 73 -10.64 -35.36 -3.64
C GLY A 73 -9.63 -34.22 -3.87
N LEU A 74 -9.22 -33.51 -2.82
CA LEU A 74 -8.15 -32.51 -2.88
C LEU A 74 -6.79 -33.23 -2.79
N PRO A 75 -5.86 -33.03 -3.75
CA PRO A 75 -4.51 -33.57 -3.63
C PRO A 75 -3.84 -33.03 -2.37
N GLN A 76 -3.56 -33.90 -1.39
CA GLN A 76 -2.69 -33.57 -0.27
C GLN A 76 -1.24 -33.60 -0.78
N HIS A 77 -0.70 -32.45 -1.18
CA HIS A 77 0.75 -32.29 -1.34
C HIS A 77 1.23 -31.14 -0.46
N VAL A 78 1.31 -31.43 0.85
CA VAL A 78 2.15 -30.67 1.77
C VAL A 78 3.42 -31.50 1.89
N GLY A 79 4.53 -30.98 1.35
CA GLY A 79 5.79 -31.69 1.21
C GLY A 79 6.35 -32.19 2.53
N LEU A 80 6.42 -33.52 2.68
CA LEU A 80 7.25 -34.24 3.63
C LEU A 80 7.63 -35.60 2.99
N GLY A 81 8.85 -35.69 2.44
CA GLY A 81 9.64 -36.92 2.34
C GLY A 81 9.26 -37.99 1.30
N GLU A 82 10.25 -38.33 0.47
CA GLU A 82 10.46 -39.57 -0.29
C GLU A 82 9.34 -40.12 -1.18
N HIS A 83 9.48 -39.91 -2.50
CA HIS A 83 8.83 -40.76 -3.50
C HIS A 83 9.75 -41.91 -3.94
N ILE A 84 9.39 -43.10 -3.46
CA ILE A 84 9.70 -44.40 -4.04
C ILE A 84 9.23 -44.41 -5.51
N GLY A 85 10.10 -44.89 -6.38
CA GLY A 85 9.96 -44.82 -7.82
C GLY A 85 8.77 -45.59 -8.41
N GLY A 86 8.39 -45.14 -9.60
CA GLY A 86 7.53 -45.82 -10.55
C GLY A 86 7.30 -44.88 -11.71
N GLY A 87 7.51 -45.20 -12.97
CA GLY A 87 7.96 -46.41 -13.64
C GLY A 87 7.93 -46.04 -15.11
N SER A 88 8.97 -46.40 -15.85
CA SER A 88 9.05 -46.18 -17.29
C SER A 88 7.86 -46.86 -17.99
N ALA A 89 6.90 -46.06 -18.47
CA ALA A 89 5.87 -46.50 -19.40
C ALA A 89 6.22 -45.98 -20.79
N THR A 90 6.84 -46.84 -21.59
CA THR A 90 7.10 -46.65 -23.02
C THR A 90 5.77 -46.65 -23.78
N PRO A 91 5.48 -45.69 -24.69
CA PRO A 91 4.35 -45.82 -25.59
C PRO A 91 4.71 -46.72 -26.78
N PRO A 92 3.77 -47.52 -27.32
CA PRO A 92 4.03 -48.37 -28.47
C PRO A 92 4.11 -47.53 -29.75
N ASN A 93 5.12 -47.86 -30.55
CA ASN A 93 5.46 -47.25 -31.83
C ASN A 93 4.52 -47.79 -32.93
N THR A 94 3.77 -46.93 -33.63
CA THR A 94 3.14 -47.27 -34.91
C THR A 94 3.15 -46.08 -35.89
N GLY A 95 3.85 -46.24 -37.01
CA GLY A 95 3.36 -45.87 -38.35
C GLY A 95 3.46 -44.42 -38.84
N SER A 96 4.60 -44.12 -39.47
CA SER A 96 4.91 -43.13 -40.52
C SER A 96 3.78 -42.33 -41.21
N GLY A 97 4.00 -41.01 -41.34
CA GLY A 97 3.55 -40.23 -42.50
C GLY A 97 3.38 -38.73 -42.25
N GLY A 98 4.29 -37.90 -42.77
CA GLY A 98 4.07 -36.46 -42.95
C GLY A 98 5.11 -35.54 -42.28
N SER A 99 6.09 -35.10 -43.07
CA SER A 99 7.02 -34.04 -42.72
C SER A 99 6.27 -32.72 -42.48
N SER A 100 6.23 -32.27 -41.23
CA SER A 100 6.09 -30.85 -40.89
C SER A 100 7.05 -30.56 -39.75
N THR A 101 8.04 -29.71 -40.00
CA THR A 101 8.93 -29.15 -38.97
C THR A 101 8.14 -28.14 -38.15
N GLY A 102 7.22 -28.63 -37.32
CA GLY A 102 6.65 -27.91 -36.20
C GLY A 102 7.12 -28.63 -34.95
N THR A 103 7.92 -27.95 -34.12
CA THR A 103 8.18 -28.42 -32.77
C THR A 103 6.83 -28.74 -32.13
N PRO A 104 6.56 -29.97 -31.65
CA PRO A 104 5.32 -30.23 -30.95
C PRO A 104 5.29 -29.27 -29.76
N ALA A 105 4.27 -28.40 -29.71
CA ALA A 105 4.06 -27.51 -28.59
C ALA A 105 3.95 -28.39 -27.35
N LYS A 106 5.03 -28.45 -26.57
CA LYS A 106 5.05 -29.15 -25.29
C LYS A 106 4.07 -28.39 -24.42
N ASP A 107 3.03 -29.07 -23.93
CA ASP A 107 2.12 -28.48 -22.97
C ASP A 107 2.95 -27.85 -21.83
N PRO A 108 2.61 -26.62 -21.40
CA PRO A 108 3.27 -26.01 -20.25
C PRO A 108 3.29 -27.00 -19.08
N ASP A 109 4.40 -27.01 -18.34
CA ASP A 109 4.45 -27.78 -17.11
C ASP A 109 3.53 -27.10 -16.07
N TYR A 110 2.25 -27.44 -16.12
CA TYR A 110 1.24 -26.91 -15.22
C TYR A 110 1.51 -27.27 -13.76
N ALA A 111 2.33 -28.30 -13.48
CA ALA A 111 2.71 -28.68 -12.12
C ALA A 111 3.69 -27.68 -11.50
N ASN A 112 4.51 -27.02 -12.33
CA ASN A 112 5.47 -25.98 -11.91
C ASN A 112 5.13 -24.59 -12.50
N TRP A 113 3.89 -24.39 -12.96
CA TRP A 113 3.49 -23.17 -13.65
C TRP A 113 3.25 -22.03 -12.67
N ASN A 114 4.23 -21.13 -12.58
CA ASN A 114 4.18 -19.92 -11.79
C ASN A 114 4.60 -18.72 -12.64
N PRO A 115 3.67 -18.14 -13.43
CA PRO A 115 3.99 -17.07 -14.34
C PRO A 115 4.33 -15.82 -13.52
N LYS A 116 5.63 -15.50 -13.44
CA LYS A 116 6.10 -14.27 -12.80
C LYS A 116 5.88 -13.07 -13.73
N PRO A 117 5.30 -11.96 -13.23
CA PRO A 117 5.31 -10.71 -13.97
C PRO A 117 6.75 -10.36 -14.36
N ASN A 118 6.95 -10.00 -15.62
CA ASN A 118 8.24 -9.55 -16.09
C ASN A 118 8.38 -8.05 -15.86
N PHE A 119 8.97 -7.69 -14.73
CA PHE A 119 9.23 -6.30 -14.36
C PHE A 119 10.42 -5.73 -15.12
N LYS A 120 10.17 -5.25 -16.33
CA LYS A 120 11.18 -4.55 -17.14
C LYS A 120 11.26 -3.07 -16.76
N LYS A 121 12.40 -2.46 -17.09
CA LYS A 121 12.53 -1.00 -17.09
C LYS A 121 11.51 -0.38 -18.06
N GLY A 122 11.10 0.85 -17.78
CA GLY A 122 10.15 1.59 -18.61
C GLY A 122 10.64 1.72 -20.05
N SER A 123 9.69 1.72 -20.99
CA SER A 123 10.00 1.90 -22.39
C SER A 123 10.62 3.28 -22.67
N PRO A 124 11.46 3.41 -23.73
CA PRO A 124 12.03 4.71 -24.09
C PRO A 124 10.94 5.72 -24.45
N MET A 125 11.03 6.91 -23.87
CA MET A 125 10.16 8.05 -24.18
C MET A 125 10.94 9.10 -24.98
N PRO A 126 10.26 9.92 -25.82
CA PRO A 126 10.91 11.04 -26.46
C PRO A 126 11.51 12.02 -25.44
N SER A 127 12.62 12.66 -25.80
CA SER A 127 13.16 13.79 -25.03
C SER A 127 12.13 14.92 -24.92
N GLY A 128 12.06 15.57 -23.77
CA GLY A 128 11.06 16.60 -23.48
C GLY A 128 9.63 16.07 -23.31
N HIS A 129 9.42 14.76 -23.20
CA HIS A 129 8.08 14.19 -22.97
C HIS A 129 7.49 14.77 -21.68
N ASN A 130 6.30 15.35 -21.80
CA ASN A 130 5.56 15.86 -20.65
C ASN A 130 4.76 14.72 -20.00
N TYR A 131 5.33 14.11 -18.96
CA TYR A 131 4.71 13.01 -18.24
C TYR A 131 3.41 13.44 -17.56
N THR A 132 2.30 12.86 -17.98
CA THR A 132 1.02 13.02 -17.29
C THR A 132 1.10 12.37 -15.91
N SER A 133 0.53 13.02 -14.89
CA SER A 133 0.52 12.46 -13.54
C SER A 133 -0.82 12.62 -12.84
N THR A 134 -1.15 11.68 -11.95
CA THR A 134 -2.28 11.81 -11.02
C THR A 134 -1.81 11.54 -9.59
N LEU A 135 -2.17 12.45 -8.70
CA LEU A 135 -1.95 12.33 -7.26
C LEU A 135 -3.16 11.66 -6.61
N VAL A 136 -3.00 10.41 -6.17
CA VAL A 136 -4.01 9.61 -5.50
C VAL A 136 -3.85 9.80 -4.00
N ILE A 137 -4.81 10.46 -3.38
CA ILE A 137 -4.78 10.79 -1.95
C ILE A 137 -5.77 9.90 -1.21
N ALA A 138 -5.26 9.16 -0.23
CA ALA A 138 -6.07 8.53 0.80
C ALA A 138 -6.23 9.51 1.98
N LYS A 139 -7.48 9.80 2.35
CA LYS A 139 -7.79 10.63 3.52
C LYS A 139 -9.01 10.14 4.29
N THR A 140 -9.12 10.58 5.53
CA THR A 140 -10.34 10.61 6.34
C THR A 140 -11.01 11.97 6.23
N LYS A 141 -12.27 12.08 6.63
CA LYS A 141 -13.06 13.31 6.49
C LYS A 141 -12.39 14.54 7.11
N ASP A 142 -11.78 14.37 8.27
CA ASP A 142 -11.22 15.44 9.10
C ASP A 142 -9.82 15.90 8.64
N GLU A 143 -9.15 15.16 7.76
CA GLU A 143 -7.84 15.56 7.25
C GLU A 143 -7.93 16.68 6.20
N ASN A 144 -7.12 17.72 6.37
CA ASN A 144 -7.07 18.86 5.46
C ASN A 144 -6.12 18.61 4.28
N ILE A 145 -6.60 18.83 3.06
CA ILE A 145 -5.83 18.74 1.80
C ILE A 145 -5.84 20.02 0.96
N GLU A 146 -6.32 21.15 1.51
CA GLU A 146 -6.40 22.45 0.84
C GLU A 146 -5.02 22.90 0.32
N TRP A 147 -3.95 22.51 1.02
CA TRP A 147 -2.57 22.76 0.61
C TRP A 147 -2.25 22.27 -0.81
N ILE A 148 -2.92 21.22 -1.30
CA ILE A 148 -2.72 20.70 -2.66
C ILE A 148 -3.24 21.72 -3.67
N ASP A 149 -4.43 22.26 -3.45
CA ASP A 149 -5.03 23.28 -4.33
C ASP A 149 -4.28 24.62 -4.24
N GLU A 150 -3.80 24.98 -3.05
CA GLU A 150 -3.03 26.22 -2.84
C GLU A 150 -1.65 26.18 -3.49
N LYS A 151 -0.91 25.06 -3.34
CA LYS A 151 0.48 24.96 -3.79
C LYS A 151 0.65 24.29 -5.15
N MET A 152 -0.32 23.50 -5.59
CA MET A 152 -0.26 22.68 -6.81
C MET A 152 -1.61 22.65 -7.55
N PRO A 153 -2.18 23.82 -7.91
CA PRO A 153 -3.53 23.92 -8.47
C PRO A 153 -3.72 23.10 -9.76
N ASP A 154 -2.67 22.97 -10.56
CA ASP A 154 -2.69 22.25 -11.85
C ASP A 154 -2.46 20.72 -11.70
N GLN A 155 -2.10 20.24 -10.51
CA GLN A 155 -1.86 18.82 -10.28
C GLN A 155 -3.19 18.06 -10.27
N HIS A 156 -3.37 17.17 -11.25
CA HIS A 156 -4.52 16.27 -11.28
C HIS A 156 -4.49 15.36 -10.05
N LYS A 157 -5.64 15.21 -9.39
CA LYS A 157 -5.78 14.48 -8.13
C LYS A 157 -7.04 13.63 -8.08
N ALA A 158 -6.91 12.46 -7.45
CA ALA A 158 -8.02 11.59 -7.09
C ALA A 158 -8.04 11.45 -5.56
N VAL A 159 -8.96 12.16 -4.91
CA VAL A 159 -9.05 12.25 -3.45
C VAL A 159 -10.13 11.31 -2.95
N TYR A 160 -9.75 10.20 -2.32
CA TYR A 160 -10.68 9.25 -1.71
C TYR A 160 -10.85 9.54 -0.22
N VAL A 161 -12.11 9.56 0.23
CA VAL A 161 -12.44 9.73 1.65
C VAL A 161 -12.87 8.38 2.23
N ALA A 162 -12.04 7.80 3.09
CA ALA A 162 -12.17 6.43 3.59
C ALA A 162 -13.42 6.22 4.45
N ASP A 163 -13.81 7.23 5.24
CA ASP A 163 -14.85 7.17 6.28
C ASP A 163 -16.11 7.99 5.95
N ASP A 164 -16.23 8.50 4.71
CA ASP A 164 -17.43 9.18 4.23
C ASP A 164 -18.04 8.48 2.99
N PRO A 165 -19.10 7.67 3.15
CA PRO A 165 -19.73 6.94 2.05
C PRO A 165 -20.47 7.86 1.06
N THR A 166 -20.59 9.15 1.36
CA THR A 166 -21.20 10.15 0.46
C THR A 166 -20.17 10.91 -0.36
N ALA A 167 -18.87 10.70 -0.11
CA ALA A 167 -17.81 11.33 -0.88
C ALA A 167 -17.85 10.88 -2.35
N PRO A 168 -17.53 11.77 -3.31
CA PRO A 168 -17.51 11.42 -4.74
C PRO A 168 -16.60 10.23 -5.06
N LEU A 169 -15.46 10.13 -4.37
CA LEU A 169 -14.59 8.98 -4.39
C LEU A 169 -14.52 8.40 -2.98
N HIS A 170 -15.03 7.19 -2.82
CA HIS A 170 -15.06 6.44 -1.57
C HIS A 170 -14.69 4.99 -1.87
N PRO A 171 -13.81 4.34 -1.07
CA PRO A 171 -13.51 2.94 -1.26
C PRO A 171 -14.77 2.08 -1.04
N PRO A 172 -14.86 0.90 -1.66
CA PRO A 172 -16.02 0.01 -1.48
C PRO A 172 -16.20 -0.48 -0.03
N LYS A 173 -15.17 -0.35 0.82
CA LYS A 173 -15.20 -0.62 2.26
C LYS A 173 -14.06 0.11 2.94
N ASN A 174 -14.29 0.70 4.12
CA ASN A 174 -13.22 1.22 4.96
C ASN A 174 -12.48 0.06 5.66
N LYS A 175 -11.46 -0.50 5.01
CA LYS A 175 -10.64 -1.61 5.53
C LYS A 175 -9.27 -1.67 4.85
N GLY A 176 -8.21 -1.91 5.62
CA GLY A 176 -6.83 -1.89 5.18
C GLY A 176 -6.30 -0.47 4.97
N HIS A 177 -6.84 0.54 5.66
CA HIS A 177 -6.46 1.95 5.48
C HIS A 177 -6.38 2.39 4.00
N GLU A 178 -5.24 2.96 3.56
CA GLU A 178 -4.99 3.44 2.19
C GLU A 178 -5.00 2.34 1.13
N VAL A 179 -4.80 1.09 1.54
CA VAL A 179 -4.62 -0.04 0.60
C VAL A 179 -5.87 -0.28 -0.23
N MET A 180 -7.06 -0.24 0.39
CA MET A 180 -8.32 -0.41 -0.33
C MET A 180 -8.54 0.72 -1.33
N ILE A 181 -8.13 1.95 -0.98
CA ILE A 181 -8.19 3.11 -1.85
C ILE A 181 -7.25 2.93 -3.05
N TYR A 182 -5.98 2.59 -2.79
CA TYR A 182 -4.98 2.45 -3.85
C TYR A 182 -5.35 1.32 -4.83
N LEU A 183 -5.74 0.16 -4.31
CA LEU A 183 -6.20 -0.96 -5.15
C LEU A 183 -7.47 -0.58 -5.92
N SER A 184 -8.43 0.12 -5.30
CA SER A 184 -9.65 0.54 -6.01
C SER A 184 -9.34 1.54 -7.12
N TRP A 185 -8.49 2.53 -6.87
CA TRP A 185 -8.08 3.48 -7.91
C TRP A 185 -7.38 2.78 -9.08
N ILE A 186 -6.44 1.85 -8.80
CA ILE A 186 -5.77 1.07 -9.84
C ILE A 186 -6.79 0.28 -10.67
N ILE A 187 -7.72 -0.40 -10.01
CA ILE A 187 -8.76 -1.20 -10.66
C ILE A 187 -9.66 -0.32 -11.53
N ASP A 188 -10.15 0.79 -10.99
CA ASP A 188 -11.11 1.67 -11.66
C ASP A 188 -10.49 2.41 -12.87
N ASN A 189 -9.17 2.60 -12.86
CA ASN A 189 -8.43 3.34 -13.89
C ASN A 189 -7.49 2.48 -14.74
N TYR A 190 -7.51 1.16 -14.60
CA TYR A 190 -6.50 0.24 -15.18
C TYR A 190 -6.26 0.44 -16.69
N ASP A 191 -7.32 0.73 -17.45
CA ASP A 191 -7.25 0.97 -18.89
C ASP A 191 -6.98 2.44 -19.27
N ASN A 192 -7.08 3.38 -18.32
CA ASN A 192 -6.97 4.83 -18.52
C ASN A 192 -5.94 5.49 -17.58
N LEU A 193 -4.84 4.79 -17.29
CA LEU A 193 -3.81 5.27 -16.36
C LEU A 193 -3.03 6.48 -16.90
N PRO A 194 -2.61 7.43 -16.04
CA PRO A 194 -1.62 8.46 -16.39
C PRO A 194 -0.24 7.82 -16.61
N ASP A 195 0.74 8.57 -17.12
CA ASP A 195 2.11 8.05 -17.26
C ASP A 195 2.68 7.68 -15.87
N VAL A 196 2.38 8.52 -14.87
CA VAL A 196 2.79 8.35 -13.47
C VAL A 196 1.60 8.50 -12.52
N ALA A 197 1.39 7.50 -11.67
CA ALA A 197 0.45 7.57 -10.55
C ALA A 197 1.25 7.73 -9.24
N ILE A 198 0.86 8.67 -8.38
CA ILE A 198 1.54 8.96 -7.10
C ILE A 198 0.54 8.69 -6.00
N PHE A 199 0.86 7.78 -5.08
CA PHE A 199 -0.01 7.37 -3.99
C PHE A 199 0.53 7.95 -2.68
N MET A 200 -0.27 8.78 -2.00
CA MET A 200 0.16 9.49 -0.80
C MET A 200 -0.96 9.65 0.24
N HIS A 201 -0.54 9.88 1.48
CA HIS A 201 -1.40 10.32 2.57
C HIS A 201 -1.76 11.80 2.44
N ALA A 202 -2.76 12.25 3.19
CA ALA A 202 -3.29 13.61 3.12
C ALA A 202 -2.35 14.70 3.67
N HIS A 203 -1.49 14.35 4.63
CA HIS A 203 -0.74 15.30 5.45
C HIS A 203 0.37 16.00 4.67
N GLN A 204 0.37 17.34 4.70
CA GLN A 204 1.45 18.12 4.09
C GLN A 204 2.76 17.99 4.87
N LEU A 205 2.76 18.34 6.16
CA LEU A 205 3.95 18.39 7.01
C LEU A 205 3.88 17.25 8.05
N THR A 206 4.74 16.26 7.92
CA THR A 206 4.66 15.04 8.74
C THR A 206 5.97 14.23 8.71
N TRP A 207 6.25 13.52 9.80
CA TRP A 207 7.48 12.73 10.01
C TRP A 207 7.70 11.62 8.97
N HIS A 208 6.63 11.14 8.33
CA HIS A 208 6.73 10.08 7.34
C HIS A 208 7.19 10.57 5.95
N ASN A 209 7.27 11.89 5.75
CA ASN A 209 7.97 12.50 4.61
C ASN A 209 9.46 12.67 4.94
N ASP A 210 10.34 12.66 3.93
CA ASP A 210 11.78 12.81 4.20
C ASP A 210 12.13 14.18 4.81
N ASP A 211 12.95 14.15 5.86
CA ASP A 211 13.45 15.33 6.57
C ASP A 211 14.30 16.24 5.67
N LEU A 212 15.08 15.65 4.76
CA LEU A 212 15.90 16.35 3.78
C LEU A 212 15.03 17.19 2.83
N LEU A 213 13.76 16.82 2.66
CA LEU A 213 12.76 17.57 1.91
C LEU A 213 11.80 18.32 2.84
N GLY A 214 12.27 18.68 4.04
CA GLY A 214 11.55 19.51 5.00
C GLY A 214 10.32 18.85 5.60
N ASN A 215 10.21 17.52 5.54
CA ASN A 215 9.01 16.77 5.90
C ASN A 215 7.76 17.22 5.09
N ASP A 216 7.95 17.85 3.93
CA ASP A 216 6.89 18.51 3.15
C ASP A 216 6.47 17.68 1.92
N ALA A 217 5.23 17.20 1.94
CA ALA A 217 4.62 16.44 0.85
C ALA A 217 4.58 17.25 -0.46
N HIS A 218 4.50 18.58 -0.38
CA HIS A 218 4.57 19.44 -1.57
C HIS A 218 5.91 19.26 -2.29
N LEU A 219 7.01 19.20 -1.55
CA LEU A 219 8.34 18.99 -2.13
C LEU A 219 8.51 17.56 -2.64
N LEU A 220 7.95 16.56 -1.94
CA LEU A 220 7.89 15.18 -2.45
C LEU A 220 7.17 15.10 -3.81
N VAL A 221 6.03 15.77 -3.97
CA VAL A 221 5.28 15.71 -5.24
C VAL A 221 5.98 16.51 -6.33
N THR A 222 6.38 17.75 -6.06
CA THR A 222 6.91 18.68 -7.09
C THR A 222 8.31 18.34 -7.55
N ARG A 223 9.16 17.80 -6.67
CA ARG A 223 10.54 17.44 -7.02
C ARG A 223 10.67 16.02 -7.55
N LEU A 224 9.63 15.18 -7.45
CA LEU A 224 9.67 13.80 -7.93
C LEU A 224 9.90 13.74 -9.45
N SER A 225 11.03 13.18 -9.84
CA SER A 225 11.43 12.82 -11.20
C SER A 225 10.45 11.84 -11.83
N ARG A 226 9.62 12.30 -12.77
CA ARG A 226 8.67 11.43 -13.48
C ARG A 226 9.38 10.43 -14.38
N GLN A 227 10.52 10.84 -14.93
CA GLN A 227 11.45 10.05 -15.74
C GLN A 227 11.99 8.86 -14.94
N ARG A 228 12.40 9.08 -13.68
CA ARG A 228 12.82 7.99 -12.79
C ARG A 228 11.68 7.03 -12.50
N VAL A 229 10.50 7.55 -12.15
CA VAL A 229 9.32 6.70 -11.89
C VAL A 229 9.01 5.84 -13.11
N TRP A 230 9.05 6.43 -14.31
CA TRP A 230 8.84 5.72 -15.56
C TRP A 230 9.90 4.62 -15.78
N ARG A 231 11.18 4.99 -15.70
CA ARG A 231 12.33 4.11 -15.93
C ARG A 231 12.37 2.92 -14.97
N GLU A 232 12.19 3.17 -13.68
CA GLU A 232 12.24 2.11 -12.64
C GLU A 232 10.90 1.37 -12.51
N GLY A 233 9.81 2.02 -12.89
CA GLY A 233 8.44 1.52 -12.83
C GLY A 233 7.79 1.64 -11.45
N PHE A 234 8.58 1.49 -10.38
CA PHE A 234 8.17 1.70 -9.00
C PHE A 234 9.25 2.48 -8.27
N VAL A 235 8.84 3.47 -7.48
CA VAL A 235 9.71 4.11 -6.49
C VAL A 235 8.93 4.34 -5.20
N ASN A 236 9.59 4.16 -4.07
CA ASN A 236 9.07 4.60 -2.79
C ASN A 236 9.27 6.12 -2.67
N MET A 237 8.27 6.85 -2.18
CA MET A 237 8.39 8.31 -2.00
C MET A 237 9.38 8.68 -0.90
N ARG A 238 9.65 7.77 0.04
CA ARG A 238 10.66 7.94 1.09
C ARG A 238 11.99 7.37 0.63
N CYS A 239 13.06 8.16 0.78
CA CYS A 239 14.43 7.75 0.53
C CYS A 239 15.12 7.26 1.80
N SER A 240 14.82 7.84 2.96
CA SER A 240 15.45 7.44 4.21
C SER A 240 15.13 6.00 4.60
N TRP A 241 16.17 5.22 4.90
CA TRP A 241 16.08 3.79 5.18
C TRP A 241 15.30 3.46 6.46
N HIS A 242 15.40 4.32 7.48
CA HIS A 242 14.67 4.11 8.72
C HIS A 242 13.29 4.80 8.67
N PRO A 243 12.21 4.11 9.09
CA PRO A 243 12.11 2.67 9.31
C PRO A 243 11.95 1.90 7.98
N GLY A 244 12.33 0.61 7.96
CA GLY A 244 11.98 -0.31 6.86
C GLY A 244 13.13 -0.95 6.07
N CYS A 245 14.34 -0.38 6.11
CA CYS A 245 15.53 -0.90 5.43
C CYS A 245 16.74 -1.01 6.36
N PRO A 246 17.74 -1.87 6.03
CA PRO A 246 17.72 -2.86 4.94
C PRO A 246 17.08 -4.21 5.34
N ASP A 247 16.78 -4.40 6.61
CA ASP A 247 16.37 -5.66 7.22
C ASP A 247 15.26 -5.38 8.24
N TRP A 248 14.00 -5.46 7.82
CA TRP A 248 12.89 -4.95 8.62
C TRP A 248 11.91 -6.02 9.08
N MET A 249 11.24 -6.73 8.18
CA MET A 249 10.26 -7.75 8.54
C MET A 249 10.77 -9.15 8.27
N HIS A 250 10.61 -10.04 9.24
CA HIS A 250 10.98 -11.44 9.15
C HIS A 250 9.71 -12.30 9.23
N PRO A 251 9.14 -12.75 8.10
CA PRO A 251 7.90 -13.52 8.11
C PRO A 251 7.94 -14.81 8.96
N GLY A 252 9.14 -15.34 9.23
CA GLY A 252 9.34 -16.50 10.11
C GLY A 252 9.36 -16.19 11.61
N GLU A 253 9.27 -14.92 12.01
CA GLU A 253 9.28 -14.53 13.42
C GLU A 253 7.99 -14.98 14.13
N THR A 254 8.14 -15.39 15.38
CA THR A 254 7.04 -15.87 16.23
C THR A 254 6.87 -15.05 17.50
N GLU A 255 7.89 -14.29 17.90
CA GLU A 255 7.83 -13.38 19.03
C GLU A 255 7.10 -12.09 18.65
N GLN A 256 6.16 -11.68 19.49
CA GLN A 256 5.42 -10.44 19.24
C GLN A 256 6.30 -9.24 19.59
N ASN A 257 6.35 -8.29 18.67
CA ASN A 257 7.01 -7.01 18.83
C ASN A 257 5.95 -5.90 18.77
N ASP A 258 5.86 -5.09 19.83
CA ASP A 258 4.86 -4.00 19.91
C ASP A 258 5.03 -2.96 18.79
N PHE A 259 6.25 -2.80 18.26
CA PHE A 259 6.54 -1.89 17.15
C PHE A 259 6.24 -2.52 15.77
N LYS A 260 6.20 -3.85 15.67
CA LYS A 260 6.04 -4.62 14.42
C LYS A 260 5.00 -5.74 14.59
N GLN A 261 3.82 -5.39 15.07
CA GLN A 261 2.77 -6.35 15.44
C GLN A 261 2.36 -7.29 14.29
N GLU A 262 2.49 -6.83 13.06
CA GLU A 262 2.19 -7.56 11.84
C GLU A 262 3.24 -8.61 11.46
N GLU A 263 4.47 -8.55 12.00
CA GLU A 263 5.59 -9.41 11.59
C GLU A 263 5.24 -10.90 11.70
N VAL A 264 4.68 -11.31 12.83
CA VAL A 264 4.23 -12.69 13.11
C VAL A 264 3.02 -13.12 12.25
N LEU A 265 2.39 -12.20 11.52
CA LEU A 265 1.23 -12.45 10.66
C LEU A 265 1.62 -12.50 9.18
N ILE A 266 2.83 -12.08 8.81
CA ILE A 266 3.22 -11.97 7.40
C ILE A 266 3.31 -13.34 6.73
N ALA A 267 3.92 -14.38 7.33
CA ALA A 267 4.03 -15.68 6.65
C ALA A 267 2.68 -16.26 6.22
N LYS A 268 1.67 -16.16 7.09
CA LYS A 268 0.31 -16.58 6.76
C LYS A 268 -0.29 -15.70 5.66
N SER A 269 -0.20 -14.38 5.83
CA SER A 269 -0.80 -13.42 4.88
C SER A 269 -0.13 -13.50 3.50
N TRP A 270 1.17 -13.77 3.47
CA TRP A 270 1.95 -14.04 2.26
C TRP A 270 1.43 -15.27 1.53
N SER A 271 1.21 -16.37 2.24
CA SER A 271 0.68 -17.60 1.66
C SER A 271 -0.73 -17.42 1.07
N GLU A 272 -1.50 -16.46 1.60
CA GLU A 272 -2.82 -16.10 1.08
C GLU A 272 -2.72 -15.12 -0.11
N LEU A 273 -1.83 -14.12 -0.06
CA LEU A 273 -1.67 -13.10 -1.10
C LEU A 273 -0.92 -13.62 -2.33
N PHE A 274 0.12 -14.43 -2.11
CA PHE A 274 1.07 -14.94 -3.09
C PHE A 274 1.22 -16.46 -2.94
N PRO A 275 0.14 -17.25 -3.17
CA PRO A 275 0.13 -18.69 -2.87
C PRO A 275 1.12 -19.52 -3.70
N LEU A 276 1.69 -18.93 -4.75
CA LEU A 276 2.70 -19.58 -5.61
C LEU A 276 4.11 -19.08 -5.31
N ASP A 277 4.29 -18.14 -4.39
CA ASP A 277 5.59 -17.59 -4.02
C ASP A 277 6.06 -18.17 -2.69
N GLU A 278 7.34 -18.52 -2.61
CA GLU A 278 7.95 -18.90 -1.34
C GLU A 278 7.87 -17.74 -0.35
N VAL A 279 7.62 -18.06 0.92
CA VAL A 279 7.64 -17.06 2.00
C VAL A 279 9.09 -16.58 2.16
N PRO A 280 9.35 -15.27 2.02
CA PRO A 280 10.70 -14.75 2.09
C PRO A 280 11.21 -14.75 3.52
N SER A 281 12.54 -14.80 3.69
CA SER A 281 13.17 -14.66 5.00
C SER A 281 13.12 -13.22 5.53
N VAL A 282 13.18 -12.24 4.62
CA VAL A 282 13.22 -10.81 4.93
C VAL A 282 12.35 -10.06 3.92
N LEU A 283 11.56 -9.11 4.39
CA LEU A 283 10.97 -8.04 3.60
C LEU A 283 11.49 -6.69 4.09
N ALA A 284 11.93 -5.86 3.14
CA ALA A 284 12.44 -4.54 3.45
C ALA A 284 12.19 -3.56 2.31
N GLN A 285 11.75 -2.36 2.69
CA GLN A 285 11.68 -1.15 1.88
C GLN A 285 11.46 0.02 2.85
N PRO A 286 11.75 1.28 2.47
CA PRO A 286 11.36 2.43 3.28
C PRO A 286 9.86 2.39 3.60
N CYS A 287 9.48 2.82 4.81
CA CYS A 287 8.13 2.68 5.33
C CYS A 287 7.03 3.44 4.57
N CYS A 288 5.84 3.32 5.14
CA CYS A 288 4.81 4.34 5.13
C CYS A 288 3.91 4.38 3.88
N ALA A 289 3.99 3.37 3.02
CA ALA A 289 3.06 3.15 1.91
C ALA A 289 2.80 4.38 1.02
N GLN A 290 3.79 5.25 0.84
CA GLN A 290 3.77 6.31 -0.16
C GLN A 290 4.71 5.92 -1.30
N PHE A 291 4.20 5.79 -2.51
CA PHE A 291 4.99 5.34 -3.65
C PHE A 291 4.45 5.94 -4.96
N ALA A 292 5.27 5.91 -5.99
CA ALA A 292 4.87 6.27 -7.34
C ALA A 292 5.10 5.11 -8.32
N LEU A 293 4.18 4.98 -9.26
CA LEU A 293 4.14 3.90 -10.24
C LEU A 293 4.05 4.45 -11.65
N SER A 294 4.76 3.82 -12.58
CA SER A 294 4.52 4.03 -14.00
C SER A 294 3.30 3.25 -14.49
N ARG A 295 2.66 3.74 -15.57
CA ARG A 295 1.60 3.01 -16.27
C ARG A 295 2.02 1.58 -16.60
N GLU A 296 3.19 1.43 -17.21
CA GLU A 296 3.70 0.13 -17.65
C GLU A 296 3.93 -0.81 -16.47
N ARG A 297 4.32 -0.27 -15.30
CA ARG A 297 4.50 -1.10 -14.12
C ARG A 297 3.18 -1.63 -13.56
N ILE A 298 2.14 -0.81 -13.55
CA ILE A 298 0.80 -1.26 -13.16
C ILE A 298 0.31 -2.32 -14.16
N GLN A 299 0.48 -2.09 -15.46
CA GLN A 299 0.00 -3.00 -16.50
C GLN A 299 0.86 -4.26 -16.68
N ALA A 300 2.04 -4.32 -16.06
CA ALA A 300 2.85 -5.54 -16.01
C ALA A 300 2.15 -6.67 -15.23
N LYS A 301 1.15 -6.35 -14.39
CA LYS A 301 0.27 -7.32 -13.75
C LYS A 301 -1.12 -7.26 -14.35
N PRO A 302 -1.77 -8.40 -14.61
CA PRO A 302 -3.13 -8.40 -15.14
C PRO A 302 -4.11 -7.81 -14.13
N TYR A 303 -5.13 -7.11 -14.63
CA TYR A 303 -6.25 -6.56 -13.86
C TYR A 303 -6.78 -7.50 -12.76
N ALA A 304 -6.98 -8.78 -13.10
CA ALA A 304 -7.51 -9.80 -12.18
C ALA A 304 -6.64 -9.99 -10.92
N GLN A 305 -5.34 -9.72 -11.00
CA GLN A 305 -4.45 -9.82 -9.84
C GLN A 305 -4.68 -8.68 -8.84
N TYR A 306 -5.02 -7.48 -9.30
CA TYR A 306 -5.43 -6.38 -8.41
C TYR A 306 -6.77 -6.65 -7.73
N VAL A 307 -7.71 -7.27 -8.46
CA VAL A 307 -8.98 -7.73 -7.88
C VAL A 307 -8.73 -8.78 -6.80
N TRP A 308 -7.85 -9.76 -7.05
CA TRP A 308 -7.44 -10.76 -6.06
C TRP A 308 -6.91 -10.12 -4.76
N TYR A 309 -6.02 -9.14 -4.90
CA TYR A 309 -5.47 -8.39 -3.77
C TYR A 309 -6.55 -7.64 -2.98
N ARG A 310 -7.50 -7.01 -3.67
CA ARG A 310 -8.61 -6.31 -3.02
C ARG A 310 -9.58 -7.29 -2.34
N ASP A 311 -9.83 -8.44 -2.96
CA ASP A 311 -10.65 -9.51 -2.41
C ASP A 311 -10.05 -10.11 -1.14
N TRP A 312 -8.72 -10.22 -1.05
CA TRP A 312 -8.06 -10.60 0.19
C TRP A 312 -8.38 -9.62 1.33
N LEU A 313 -8.34 -8.30 1.08
CA LEU A 313 -8.73 -7.30 2.09
C LEU A 313 -10.19 -7.42 2.50
N PHE A 314 -11.11 -7.68 1.58
CA PHE A 314 -12.52 -7.86 1.93
C PHE A 314 -12.74 -9.04 2.86
N ASN A 315 -12.05 -10.15 2.59
CA ASN A 315 -12.31 -11.46 3.18
C ASN A 315 -11.44 -11.79 4.40
N THR A 316 -10.27 -11.16 4.53
CA THR A 316 -9.38 -11.41 5.66
C THR A 316 -10.07 -11.09 6.98
N ARG A 317 -9.81 -11.91 8.00
CA ARG A 317 -10.31 -11.68 9.37
C ARG A 317 -9.42 -10.73 10.16
N LEU A 318 -8.29 -10.31 9.59
CA LEU A 318 -7.40 -9.36 10.23
C LEU A 318 -8.13 -8.02 10.45
N PRO A 319 -7.90 -7.36 11.60
CA PRO A 319 -8.34 -5.99 11.83
C PRO A 319 -7.81 -5.05 10.75
N ASP A 320 -8.52 -3.93 10.58
CA ASP A 320 -8.21 -2.86 9.62
C ASP A 320 -6.71 -2.47 9.65
N TYR A 321 -6.23 -1.97 10.79
CA TYR A 321 -4.83 -1.58 11.04
C TYR A 321 -3.82 -2.66 10.66
N LEU A 322 -3.99 -3.91 11.12
CA LEU A 322 -3.03 -4.99 10.85
C LEU A 322 -3.02 -5.40 9.37
N SER A 323 -4.20 -5.41 8.72
CA SER A 323 -4.27 -5.68 7.29
C SER A 323 -3.59 -4.57 6.46
N GLY A 324 -3.69 -3.31 6.88
CA GLY A 324 -2.95 -2.19 6.29
C GLY A 324 -1.45 -2.34 6.47
N ARG A 325 -0.99 -2.64 7.69
CA ARG A 325 0.45 -2.80 8.00
C ARG A 325 1.13 -3.97 7.28
N ILE A 326 0.41 -5.06 7.01
CA ILE A 326 0.94 -6.12 6.13
C ILE A 326 1.22 -5.55 4.74
N TRP A 327 0.29 -4.76 4.20
CA TRP A 327 0.43 -4.21 2.87
C TRP A 327 1.54 -3.17 2.76
N GLU A 328 1.79 -2.41 3.82
CA GLU A 328 2.93 -1.49 3.91
C GLU A 328 4.26 -2.15 3.50
N TYR A 329 4.45 -3.45 3.80
CA TYR A 329 5.70 -4.17 3.53
C TYR A 329 5.63 -5.20 2.39
N VAL A 330 4.56 -5.20 1.58
CA VAL A 330 4.48 -6.04 0.36
C VAL A 330 4.39 -5.23 -0.93
N TRP A 331 4.19 -3.91 -0.87
CA TRP A 331 4.08 -3.07 -2.08
C TRP A 331 5.30 -3.19 -3.00
N GLN A 332 6.51 -3.19 -2.43
CA GLN A 332 7.74 -3.41 -3.19
C GLN A 332 7.72 -4.76 -3.89
N PHE A 333 7.29 -5.83 -3.23
CA PHE A 333 7.21 -7.15 -3.86
C PHE A 333 6.17 -7.17 -4.98
N VAL A 334 4.99 -6.58 -4.73
CA VAL A 334 3.92 -6.44 -5.72
C VAL A 334 4.44 -5.72 -6.96
N PHE A 335 5.22 -4.66 -6.83
CA PHE A 335 5.63 -3.86 -7.99
C PHE A 335 7.06 -4.05 -8.44
N THR A 336 7.86 -4.91 -7.84
CA THR A 336 9.25 -5.17 -8.27
C THR A 336 9.59 -6.66 -8.32
N GLY A 337 8.82 -7.51 -7.66
CA GLY A 337 9.13 -8.93 -7.46
C GLY A 337 10.30 -9.16 -6.51
N GLN A 338 10.81 -8.11 -5.86
CA GLN A 338 11.91 -8.18 -4.91
C GLN A 338 11.38 -8.10 -3.48
N ASN A 339 11.94 -8.92 -2.59
CA ASN A 339 11.58 -8.93 -1.18
C ASN A 339 12.22 -7.76 -0.43
N VAL A 340 13.46 -7.42 -0.81
CA VAL A 340 14.25 -6.30 -0.29
C VAL A 340 14.44 -5.28 -1.41
N TYR A 341 13.84 -4.09 -1.27
CA TYR A 341 13.96 -2.97 -2.18
C TYR A 341 14.41 -1.73 -1.41
N CYS A 342 15.73 -1.64 -1.19
CA CYS A 342 16.37 -0.58 -0.42
C CYS A 342 17.41 0.14 -1.29
N PRO A 343 16.99 1.05 -2.19
CA PRO A 343 17.93 1.84 -2.97
C PRO A 343 18.81 2.66 -2.03
N LYS A 344 20.09 2.87 -2.40
CA LYS A 344 20.98 3.75 -1.63
C LYS A 344 20.34 5.14 -1.50
N GLU A 345 20.37 5.69 -0.29
CA GLU A 345 19.68 6.94 0.03
C GLU A 345 20.17 8.10 -0.86
N HIS A 346 21.50 8.24 -1.06
CA HIS A 346 22.08 9.29 -1.89
C HIS A 346 21.60 9.20 -3.37
N ILE A 347 21.52 7.97 -3.93
CA ILE A 347 20.97 7.76 -5.28
C ILE A 347 19.48 8.11 -5.29
N CYS A 348 18.73 7.72 -4.27
CA CYS A 348 17.32 8.06 -4.14
C CYS A 348 17.13 9.58 -4.15
N PHE A 349 17.73 10.31 -3.23
CA PHE A 349 17.60 11.78 -3.17
C PHE A 349 18.06 12.47 -4.46
N CYS A 350 19.17 12.03 -5.05
CA CYS A 350 19.70 12.66 -6.26
C CYS A 350 18.80 12.43 -7.48
N ASP A 351 18.57 11.18 -7.87
CA ASP A 351 17.87 10.85 -9.11
C ASP A 351 16.34 10.87 -8.96
N GLN A 352 15.82 10.82 -7.74
CA GLN A 352 14.38 10.97 -7.48
C GLN A 352 13.96 12.41 -7.24
N PHE A 353 14.74 13.18 -6.46
CA PHE A 353 14.32 14.50 -5.97
C PHE A 353 15.29 15.65 -6.33
N GLY A 354 16.40 15.35 -6.99
CA GLY A 354 17.36 16.37 -7.42
C GLY A 354 18.20 16.93 -6.29
N THR A 355 18.52 16.13 -5.26
CA THR A 355 19.49 16.51 -4.22
C THR A 355 20.70 15.58 -4.31
N CYS A 356 21.76 16.03 -4.97
CA CYS A 356 22.91 15.22 -5.37
C CYS A 356 24.17 15.60 -4.59
N PHE A 357 24.61 14.74 -3.69
CA PHE A 357 25.76 15.01 -2.81
C PHE A 357 27.10 14.76 -3.52
N GLY A 358 27.09 14.09 -4.68
CA GLY A 358 28.28 13.75 -5.46
C GLY A 358 28.84 12.37 -5.24
N GLY A 359 28.11 11.53 -4.52
CA GLY A 359 28.57 10.20 -4.16
C GLY A 359 28.14 9.81 -2.75
N GLU A 360 28.35 8.53 -2.46
CA GLU A 360 28.02 7.91 -1.17
C GLU A 360 28.84 8.54 -0.03
N GLU A 361 30.15 8.72 -0.22
CA GLU A 361 31.04 9.31 0.80
C GLU A 361 30.61 10.73 1.20
N GLN A 362 30.30 11.59 0.22
CA GLN A 362 29.87 12.97 0.49
C GLN A 362 28.50 13.03 1.16
N TYR A 363 27.62 12.07 0.85
CA TYR A 363 26.35 11.92 1.54
C TYR A 363 26.57 11.45 2.99
N ASP A 364 27.41 10.46 3.21
CA ASP A 364 27.73 9.95 4.56
C ASP A 364 28.31 11.05 5.45
N ASP A 365 29.25 11.86 4.94
CA ASP A 365 29.80 13.03 5.63
C ASP A 365 28.71 14.04 6.01
N PHE A 366 27.78 14.32 5.09
CA PHE A 366 26.63 15.18 5.35
C PHE A 366 25.73 14.61 6.45
N ILE A 367 25.46 13.31 6.42
CA ILE A 367 24.60 12.63 7.40
C ILE A 367 25.21 12.68 8.80
N VAL A 368 26.53 12.52 8.92
CA VAL A 368 27.24 12.68 10.21
C VAL A 368 26.99 14.06 10.80
N LEU A 369 27.21 15.12 10.02
CA LEU A 369 27.01 16.51 10.48
C LEU A 369 25.54 16.80 10.79
N ARG A 370 24.62 16.32 9.96
CA ARG A 370 23.17 16.48 10.16
C ARG A 370 22.71 15.78 11.44
N ASN A 371 23.18 14.56 11.68
CA ASN A 371 22.82 13.80 12.88
C ASN A 371 23.39 14.46 14.14
N GLU A 372 24.63 14.94 14.09
CA GLU A 372 25.23 15.71 15.19
C GLU A 372 24.40 16.96 15.50
N LEU A 373 24.00 17.70 14.47
CA LEU A 373 23.13 18.86 14.63
C LEU A 373 21.79 18.48 15.29
N GLY A 374 21.11 17.46 14.78
CA GLY A 374 19.84 16.99 15.33
C GLY A 374 19.94 16.49 16.77
N ASP A 375 21.07 15.86 17.13
CA ASP A 375 21.38 15.45 18.49
C ASP A 375 21.52 16.66 19.42
N ARG A 376 22.29 17.68 19.03
CA ARG A 376 22.44 18.91 19.85
C ARG A 376 21.14 19.68 20.00
N GLU A 377 20.30 19.71 18.96
CA GLU A 377 18.97 20.30 19.04
C GLU A 377 18.06 19.55 20.02
N ARG A 378 18.14 18.20 20.02
CA ARG A 378 17.40 17.37 20.97
C ARG A 378 17.91 17.58 22.40
N ASP A 379 19.22 17.55 22.61
CA ASP A 379 19.85 17.77 23.91
C ASP A 379 19.46 19.14 24.50
N LEU A 380 19.44 20.19 23.67
CA LEU A 380 19.00 21.52 24.09
C LEU A 380 17.52 21.54 24.49
N ARG A 381 16.64 20.92 23.69
CA ARG A 381 15.20 20.84 24.03
C ARG A 381 14.98 20.07 25.33
N GLU A 382 15.62 18.93 25.51
CA GLU A 382 15.50 18.13 26.73
C GLU A 382 16.03 18.90 27.95
N TRP A 383 17.13 19.64 27.80
CA TRP A 383 17.65 20.52 28.86
C TRP A 383 16.63 21.61 29.22
N GLU A 384 16.06 22.29 28.23
CA GLU A 384 15.07 23.37 28.42
C GLU A 384 13.76 22.86 29.04
N GLU A 385 13.32 21.66 28.66
CA GLU A 385 12.15 20.99 29.25
C GLU A 385 12.38 20.62 30.71
N LYS A 386 13.53 20.02 31.04
CA LYS A 386 13.89 19.70 32.43
C LYS A 386 13.98 20.97 33.28
N GLN A 387 14.58 22.03 32.75
CA GLN A 387 14.70 23.31 33.46
C GLN A 387 13.33 23.92 33.75
N ARG A 388 12.46 24.01 32.73
CA ARG A 388 11.10 24.51 32.87
C ARG A 388 10.28 23.70 33.87
N ALA A 389 10.36 22.37 33.80
CA ALA A 389 9.64 21.50 34.72
C ALA A 389 10.06 21.74 36.18
N ARG A 390 11.35 22.00 36.43
CA ARG A 390 11.83 22.35 37.78
C ARG A 390 11.36 23.74 38.23
N GLU A 391 11.43 24.74 37.36
CA GLU A 391 10.93 26.09 37.66
C GLU A 391 9.44 26.07 38.03
N GLU A 392 8.62 25.31 37.28
CA GLU A 392 7.19 25.14 37.58
C GLU A 392 6.94 24.46 38.94
N ALA A 393 7.74 23.44 39.29
CA ALA A 393 7.61 22.76 40.58
C ALA A 393 8.05 23.66 41.75
N GLU A 394 9.04 24.54 41.53
CA GLU A 394 9.47 25.56 42.49
C GLU A 394 8.38 26.62 42.72
N GLU A 395 7.75 27.12 41.66
CA GLU A 395 6.62 28.04 41.76
C GLU A 395 5.40 27.45 42.49
N LYS A 396 5.14 26.15 42.30
CA LYS A 396 4.04 25.44 42.98
C LYS A 396 4.36 25.03 44.43
N GLY A 397 5.61 25.21 44.88
CA GLY A 397 6.05 24.77 46.21
C GLY A 397 6.08 23.25 46.36
N GLU A 398 6.25 22.50 45.26
CA GLU A 398 6.26 21.03 45.23
C GLU A 398 7.65 20.48 45.64
N HIS A 399 8.10 20.81 46.84
CA HIS A 399 9.46 20.52 47.33
C HIS A 399 9.85 19.04 47.25
N ALA A 400 8.91 18.11 47.51
CA ALA A 400 9.17 16.68 47.43
C ALA A 400 9.42 16.20 45.98
N GLN A 401 8.78 16.84 45.00
CA GLN A 401 8.97 16.53 43.59
C GLN A 401 10.33 17.07 43.10
N LEU A 402 10.68 18.29 43.49
CA LEU A 402 11.96 18.93 43.15
C LEU A 402 13.19 18.12 43.56
N GLU A 403 13.14 17.45 44.72
CA GLU A 403 14.25 16.58 45.19
C GLU A 403 14.45 15.35 44.30
N THR A 404 13.40 14.87 43.65
CA THR A 404 13.44 13.69 42.77
C THR A 404 13.76 14.03 41.31
N MET A 405 13.61 15.30 40.91
CA MET A 405 13.85 15.74 39.55
C MET A 405 15.35 15.90 39.29
N GLU A 406 15.81 15.40 38.13
CA GLU A 406 17.17 15.60 37.67
C GLU A 406 17.42 17.10 37.43
N LYS A 407 18.46 17.65 38.07
CA LYS A 407 18.89 19.03 37.83
C LYS A 407 19.73 19.08 36.54
N PRO A 408 19.35 19.88 35.53
CA PRO A 408 20.18 20.08 34.36
C PRO A 408 21.54 20.67 34.73
N GLU A 409 22.60 20.25 34.04
CA GLU A 409 23.94 20.82 34.23
C GLU A 409 23.96 22.29 33.79
N GLU A 410 24.47 23.17 34.65
CA GLU A 410 24.55 24.61 34.37
C GLU A 410 25.58 24.89 33.25
N GLY A 411 25.18 25.73 32.28
CA GLY A 411 26.03 26.11 31.13
C GLY A 411 26.00 25.14 29.95
N LYS A 412 25.33 23.98 30.06
CA LYS A 412 25.17 23.05 28.95
C LYS A 412 24.28 23.59 27.82
N ASP A 413 23.29 24.40 28.14
CA ASP A 413 22.46 25.08 27.15
C ASP A 413 23.26 26.03 26.25
N GLU A 414 24.20 26.80 26.82
CA GLU A 414 25.11 27.64 26.05
C GLU A 414 26.06 26.82 25.16
N GLU A 415 26.56 25.68 25.67
CA GLU A 415 27.38 24.73 24.90
C GLU A 415 26.60 24.17 23.71
N TYR A 416 25.37 23.69 23.93
CA TYR A 416 24.52 23.15 22.87
C TYR A 416 24.15 24.21 21.83
N ARG A 417 23.77 25.43 22.25
CA ARG A 417 23.48 26.54 21.33
C ARG A 417 24.68 26.88 20.46
N LYS A 418 25.88 26.95 21.04
CA LYS A 418 27.11 27.22 20.29
C LYS A 418 27.42 26.15 19.25
N GLU A 419 27.21 24.88 19.59
CA GLU A 419 27.41 23.77 18.65
C GLU A 419 26.35 23.77 17.54
N ILE A 420 25.09 24.06 17.86
CA ILE A 420 24.02 24.24 16.87
C ILE A 420 24.36 25.39 15.91
N ASP A 421 24.78 26.54 16.43
CA ASP A 421 25.16 27.71 15.64
C ASP A 421 26.37 27.43 14.73
N ARG A 422 27.27 26.52 15.14
CA ARG A 422 28.40 26.05 14.32
C ARG A 422 27.94 25.11 13.21
N LEU A 423 27.09 24.14 13.53
CA LEU A 423 26.72 23.03 12.64
C LEU A 423 25.66 23.42 11.62
N ARG A 424 24.64 24.20 12.02
CA ARG A 424 23.52 24.60 11.16
C ARG A 424 23.95 25.16 9.81
N PRO A 425 24.77 26.23 9.74
CA PRO A 425 25.11 26.82 8.45
C PRO A 425 25.90 25.86 7.54
N LEU A 426 26.66 24.92 8.12
CA LEU A 426 27.39 23.91 7.36
C LEU A 426 26.43 22.90 6.72
N VAL A 427 25.48 22.36 7.51
CA VAL A 427 24.47 21.42 7.03
C VAL A 427 23.58 22.08 5.97
N ASP A 428 23.15 23.31 6.20
CA ASP A 428 22.31 24.07 5.26
C ASP A 428 23.06 24.34 3.94
N GLN A 429 24.34 24.71 4.01
CA GLN A 429 25.17 24.94 2.82
C GLN A 429 25.38 23.65 2.02
N LEU A 430 25.72 22.52 2.68
CA LEU A 430 25.92 21.24 2.01
C LEU A 430 24.65 20.75 1.31
N LYS A 431 23.50 20.90 1.98
CA LYS A 431 22.20 20.60 1.38
C LYS A 431 21.94 21.50 0.16
N HIS A 432 22.15 22.80 0.29
CA HIS A 432 21.94 23.75 -0.80
C HIS A 432 22.82 23.44 -2.02
N ASP A 433 24.11 23.14 -1.80
CA ASP A 433 25.04 22.78 -2.86
C ASP A 433 24.64 21.46 -3.54
N ALA A 434 24.09 20.50 -2.79
CA ALA A 434 23.56 19.26 -3.33
C ALA A 434 22.30 19.50 -4.19
N GLU A 435 21.42 20.43 -3.80
CA GLU A 435 20.25 20.83 -4.59
C GLU A 435 20.66 21.55 -5.88
N ILE A 436 21.64 22.45 -5.84
CA ILE A 436 22.19 23.10 -7.03
C ILE A 436 22.75 22.04 -7.99
N ARG A 437 23.55 21.10 -7.48
CA ARG A 437 24.13 20.04 -8.29
C ARG A 437 23.08 19.15 -8.95
N GLY A 438 22.01 18.85 -8.21
CA GLY A 438 20.91 18.04 -8.71
C GLY A 438 20.01 18.74 -9.73
N GLN A 439 20.25 20.01 -10.07
CA GLN A 439 19.63 20.65 -11.24
C GLN A 439 20.26 20.23 -12.57
N ASP A 440 21.46 19.62 -12.56
CA ASP A 440 22.12 19.11 -13.76
C ASP A 440 21.76 17.62 -13.99
N PRO A 441 21.01 17.27 -15.05
CA PRO A 441 20.66 15.88 -15.36
C PRO A 441 21.88 14.96 -15.54
N LYS A 442 23.03 15.50 -15.97
CA LYS A 442 24.26 14.72 -16.09
C LYS A 442 24.81 14.32 -14.72
N ALA A 443 24.79 15.23 -13.75
CA ALA A 443 25.20 14.94 -12.39
C ALA A 443 24.28 13.87 -11.76
N ARG A 444 22.97 13.95 -12.03
CA ARG A 444 22.00 12.96 -11.57
C ARG A 444 22.24 11.58 -12.15
N ALA A 445 22.49 11.51 -13.46
CA ALA A 445 22.85 10.26 -14.14
C ALA A 445 24.14 9.67 -13.60
N LEU A 446 25.18 10.50 -13.43
CA LEU A 446 26.47 10.09 -12.89
C LEU A 446 26.34 9.49 -11.49
N GLU A 447 25.64 10.17 -10.57
CA GLU A 447 25.47 9.70 -9.19
C GLU A 447 24.64 8.41 -9.10
N ALA A 448 23.69 8.22 -10.02
CA ALA A 448 22.93 6.98 -10.13
C ALA A 448 23.66 5.87 -10.91
N GLY A 449 24.89 6.10 -11.37
CA GLY A 449 25.66 5.12 -12.15
C GLY A 449 25.07 4.83 -13.54
N ARG A 450 24.38 5.80 -14.14
CA ARG A 450 23.74 5.70 -15.46
C ARG A 450 24.51 6.52 -16.48
N GLU A 451 24.55 6.04 -17.72
CA GLU A 451 25.03 6.85 -18.85
C GLU A 451 23.97 7.90 -19.18
N TRP A 452 24.37 9.17 -19.23
CA TRP A 452 23.50 10.25 -19.66
C TRP A 452 23.45 10.33 -21.18
N GLN A 453 22.25 10.41 -21.76
CA GLN A 453 22.06 10.62 -23.19
C GLN A 453 21.51 12.02 -23.50
N GLU A 454 21.80 12.52 -24.69
CA GLU A 454 21.28 13.81 -25.14
C GLU A 454 19.74 13.75 -25.18
N GLY A 455 19.11 14.58 -24.34
CA GLY A 455 17.67 14.60 -24.15
C GLY A 455 17.14 13.90 -22.89
N ASP A 456 18.03 13.33 -22.07
CA ASP A 456 17.71 12.96 -20.68
C ASP A 456 17.59 14.25 -19.85
N ASP A 457 16.36 14.72 -19.66
CA ASP A 457 16.06 15.95 -18.93
C ASP A 457 16.14 15.78 -17.41
N TYR A 458 16.25 14.54 -16.90
CA TYR A 458 16.27 14.18 -15.48
C TYR A 458 17.23 13.01 -15.19
#